data_AF-A0A8A4ZCP7-F1
#
_entry.id   AF-A0A8A4ZCP7-F1
#
_cell.length_a   1.000
_cell.length_b   1.000
_cell.length_c   1.000
_cell.angle_alpha   90.00
_cell.angle_beta   90.00
_cell.angle_gamma   90.00
#
_symmetry.space_group_name_H-M   'P 1'
#
loop_
_entity.id
_entity.type
_entity.pdbx_description
1 polymer ?
#
loop_
_entity_poly.entity_id
_entity_poly.type
_entity_poly.pdbx_seq_one_letter_code
_entity_poly.pdbx_strand_id
1 'polypeptide(L)' 'MAAYLAQITVSDVLDDEARAGMADALHAQDSYAIAERGVTFVVLGEAPDLAVASAAAHQHAAEILDGFTYEVDVTEVP' A
#
# COMPACT_ATOMS: atom_id res chain seq x y z
N MET A 1 -14.08 -5.32 -14.31
CA MET A 1 -12.66 -4.97 -14.21
C MET A 1 -12.03 -5.96 -13.26
N ALA A 2 -10.75 -6.28 -13.44
CA ALA A 2 -10.07 -7.16 -12.49
C ALA A 2 -9.80 -6.37 -11.21
N ALA A 3 -10.02 -7.01 -10.07
CA ALA A 3 -9.69 -6.44 -8.77
C ALA A 3 -8.21 -6.70 -8.49
N TYR A 4 -7.51 -5.69 -8.01
CA TYR A 4 -6.10 -5.79 -7.65
C TYR A 4 -5.92 -5.36 -6.19
N LEU A 5 -5.03 -6.07 -5.51
CA LEU A 5 -4.64 -5.79 -4.14
C LEU A 5 -3.18 -5.37 -4.16
N ALA A 6 -2.96 -4.11 -3.82
CA ALA A 6 -1.64 -3.53 -3.65
C ALA A 6 -1.23 -3.62 -2.18
N GLN A 7 -0.13 -4.30 -1.92
CA GLN A 7 0.51 -4.40 -0.61
C GLN A 7 1.65 -3.40 -0.57
N ILE A 8 1.53 -2.39 0.30
CA ILE A 8 2.53 -1.34 0.47
C ILE A 8 3.22 -1.57 1.80
N THR A 9 4.46 -2.04 1.77
CA THR A 9 5.27 -2.28 2.96
C THR A 9 6.17 -1.10 3.21
N VAL A 10 5.97 -0.41 4.35
CA VAL A 10 6.77 0.75 4.75
C VAL A 10 7.74 0.33 5.84
N SER A 11 9.04 0.48 5.58
CA SER A 11 10.10 0.23 6.58
C SER A 11 10.16 1.40 7.58
N ASP A 12 10.54 1.12 8.83
CA ASP A 12 10.76 2.14 9.88
C ASP A 12 9.52 2.95 10.32
N VAL A 13 8.30 2.43 10.18
CA VAL A 13 7.12 3.04 10.83
C VAL A 13 7.17 2.74 12.34
N LEU A 14 7.46 3.77 13.14
CA LEU A 14 7.77 3.62 14.57
C LEU A 14 6.57 3.87 15.50
N ASP A 15 5.55 4.62 15.06
CA ASP A 15 4.46 5.07 15.92
C ASP A 15 3.08 4.67 15.39
N ASP A 16 2.18 4.23 16.28
CA ASP A 16 0.80 3.86 15.96
C ASP A 16 -0.02 5.02 15.36
N GLU A 17 0.28 6.26 15.76
CA GLU A 17 -0.39 7.45 15.24
C GLU A 17 0.00 7.73 13.79
N ALA A 18 1.30 7.59 13.47
CA ALA A 18 1.81 7.70 12.11
C ALA A 18 1.26 6.57 11.22
N ARG A 19 1.21 5.35 11.77
CA ARG A 19 0.62 4.18 11.09
C ARG A 19 -0.85 4.39 10.74
N ALA A 20 -1.65 4.90 11.68
CA ALA A 20 -3.06 5.18 11.45
C ALA A 20 -3.26 6.28 10.40
N GLY A 21 -2.44 7.35 10.45
CA GLY A 21 -2.45 8.40 9.44
C GLY A 21 -2.06 7.90 8.04
N MET A 22 -1.07 7.02 7.94
CA MET A 22 -0.66 6.41 6.67
C MET A 22 -1.74 5.48 6.12
N ALA A 23 -2.38 4.66 6.96
CA ALA A 23 -3.48 3.80 6.54
C ALA A 23 -4.64 4.60 5.94
N ASP A 24 -5.03 5.70 6.59
CA ASP A 24 -6.08 6.59 6.11
C ASP A 24 -5.69 7.29 4.80
N ALA A 25 -4.46 7.83 4.73
CA ALA A 25 -3.95 8.52 3.55
C ALA A 25 -3.80 7.60 2.32
N LEU A 26 -3.38 6.34 2.53
CA LEU A 26 -3.27 5.32 1.48
C LEU A 26 -4.62 4.68 1.12
N HIS A 27 -5.70 5.07 1.81
CA HIS A 27 -7.00 4.42 1.70
C HIS A 27 -6.92 2.90 1.87
N ALA A 28 -6.03 2.47 2.76
CA ALA A 28 -5.81 1.06 3.04
C ALA A 28 -7.04 0.48 3.76
N GLN A 29 -7.29 -0.81 3.53
CA GLN A 29 -8.24 -1.53 4.36
C GLN A 29 -7.78 -1.54 5.83
N ASP A 30 -8.74 -1.66 6.74
CA ASP A 30 -8.51 -1.84 8.19
C ASP A 30 -7.54 -2.98 8.54
N SER A 31 -7.29 -3.89 7.59
CA SER A 31 -6.34 -4.98 7.72
C SER A 31 -4.94 -4.53 7.26
N TYR A 32 -4.07 -4.22 8.22
CA TYR A 32 -2.63 -4.07 8.03
C TYR A 32 -1.92 -5.27 8.67
N ALA A 33 -0.82 -5.71 8.04
CA ALA A 33 0.05 -6.71 8.61
C ALA A 33 1.29 -6.03 9.19
N ILE A 34 1.54 -6.22 10.48
CA ILE A 34 2.80 -5.79 11.10
C ILE A 34 3.81 -6.90 10.86
N ALA A 35 4.88 -6.59 10.13
CA ALA A 35 6.02 -7.48 9.93
C ALA A 35 7.20 -7.04 10.80
N GLU A 36 8.15 -7.93 11.07
CA GLU A 36 9.35 -7.62 11.88
C GLU A 36 10.22 -6.48 11.30
N ARG A 37 9.96 -6.04 10.06
CA ARG A 37 10.72 -4.99 9.36
C ARG A 37 9.88 -3.81 8.86
N GLY A 38 8.62 -3.70 9.28
CA GLY A 38 7.76 -2.60 8.84
C GLY A 38 6.28 -2.91 8.94
N VAL A 39 5.48 -2.01 8.37
CA VAL A 39 4.02 -2.17 8.30
C VAL A 39 3.60 -2.34 6.86
N THR A 40 2.85 -3.41 6.58
CA THR A 40 2.25 -3.67 5.27
C THR A 40 0.80 -3.22 5.28
N PHE A 41 0.50 -2.22 4.44
CA PHE A 41 -0.84 -1.70 4.20
C PHE A 41 -1.44 -2.37 2.96
N VAL A 42 -2.71 -2.72 3.04
CA VAL A 42 -3.44 -3.38 1.94
C VAL A 42 -4.38 -2.38 1.30
N VAL A 43 -4.13 -2.03 0.03
CA VAL A 43 -4.95 -1.09 -0.75
C VAL A 43 -5.64 -1.87 -1.87
N LEU A 44 -6.96 -1.75 -1.95
CA LEU A 44 -7.73 -2.32 -3.05
C LEU A 44 -7.88 -1.31 -4.19
N GLY A 45 -7.63 -1.77 -5.41
CA GLY A 45 -7.83 -0.98 -6.61
C GLY A 45 -8.51 -1.79 -7.71
N GLU A 46 -9.16 -1.08 -8.63
CA GLU A 46 -9.70 -1.66 -9.86
C GLU A 46 -8.89 -1.13 -11.04
N ALA A 47 -8.38 -2.03 -11.88
CA ALA A 47 -7.57 -1.67 -13.03
C ALA A 47 -7.91 -2.56 -14.24
N PRO A 48 -7.62 -2.10 -15.47
CA PRO A 48 -7.78 -2.92 -16.66
C PRO A 48 -6.77 -4.08 -16.74
N ASP A 49 -5.58 -3.93 -16.15
CA ASP A 49 -4.51 -4.92 -16.12
C ASP A 49 -3.52 -4.67 -14.96
N LEU A 50 -2.68 -5.67 -14.68
CA LEU A 50 -1.70 -5.64 -13.57
C LEU A 50 -0.67 -4.52 -13.72
N ALA A 51 -0.26 -4.18 -14.94
CA ALA A 51 0.74 -3.13 -15.15
C ALA A 51 0.15 -1.76 -14.81
N VAL A 52 -1.12 -1.52 -15.16
CA VAL A 52 -1.85 -0.30 -14.77
C VAL A 52 -2.10 -0.27 -13.27
N ALA A 53 -2.50 -1.39 -12.66
CA ALA A 53 -2.67 -1.49 -11.21
C ALA A 53 -1.37 -1.17 -10.46
N SER A 54 -0.26 -1.74 -10.91
CA SER A 54 1.07 -1.50 -10.37
C SER A 54 1.49 -0.04 -10.53
N ALA A 55 1.39 0.52 -11.73
CA ALA A 55 1.75 1.92 -11.96
C ALA A 55 0.93 2.88 -11.08
N ALA A 56 -0.38 2.66 -10.97
CA ALA A 56 -1.26 3.46 -10.12
C ALA A 56 -0.91 3.31 -8.63
N ALA A 57 -0.66 2.08 -8.15
CA ALA A 57 -0.27 1.84 -6.76
C ALA A 57 1.09 2.47 -6.42
N HIS A 58 2.07 2.38 -7.32
CA HIS A 58 3.38 3.03 -7.15
C HIS A 58 3.27 4.55 -7.14
N GLN A 59 2.46 5.13 -8.03
CA GLN A 59 2.24 6.57 -8.08
C GLN A 59 1.58 7.05 -6.78
N HIS A 60 0.50 6.39 -6.36
CA HIS A 60 -0.20 6.74 -5.13
C HIS A 60 0.70 6.61 -3.90
N ALA A 61 1.45 5.51 -3.79
CA ALA A 61 2.41 5.31 -2.71
C ALA A 61 3.50 6.40 -2.71
N ALA A 62 4.01 6.79 -3.88
CA ALA A 62 5.02 7.85 -3.98
C ALA A 62 4.51 9.22 -3.55
N GLU A 63 3.25 9.54 -3.80
CA GLU A 63 2.63 10.80 -3.38
C GLU A 63 2.43 10.87 -1.87
N ILE A 64 2.11 9.75 -1.22
CA ILE A 64 1.82 9.70 0.21
C ILE A 64 3.08 9.44 1.05
N LEU A 65 3.97 8.57 0.59
CA LEU A 65 5.15 8.10 1.32
C LEU A 65 6.43 8.80 0.88
N ASP A 66 6.34 10.03 0.38
CA ASP A 66 7.50 10.84 0.02
C ASP A 66 8.47 10.96 1.22
N GLY A 67 9.72 10.54 1.01
CA GLY A 67 10.74 10.50 2.06
C GLY A 67 10.80 9.23 2.91
N PHE A 68 9.91 8.26 2.70
CA PHE A 68 9.96 6.95 3.36
C PHE A 68 10.52 5.86 2.44
N THR A 69 11.08 4.81 3.03
CA THR A 69 11.46 3.60 2.29
C THR A 69 10.26 2.65 2.27
N TYR A 70 9.77 2.35 1.07
CA TYR A 70 8.61 1.47 0.90
C TYR A 70 8.77 0.53 -0.31
N GLU A 71 8.08 -0.60 -0.23
CA GLU A 71 7.95 -1.60 -1.28
C GLU A 71 6.48 -1.73 -1.66
N VAL A 72 6.18 -1.84 -2.96
CA VAL A 72 4.82 -2.02 -3.47
C VAL A 72 4.77 -3.35 -4.22
N ASP A 73 3.91 -4.25 -3.77
CA ASP A 73 3.63 -5.52 -4.45
C ASP A 73 2.15 -5.54 -4.85
N VAL A 74 1.85 -5.85 -6.11
CA VAL A 74 0.46 -5.86 -6.61
C VAL A 74 0.09 -7.25 -7.08
N THR A 75 -1.03 -7.74 -6.58
CA THR A 75 -1.56 -9.07 -6.92
C THR A 75 -2.99 -8.96 -7.42
N GLU A 76 -3.33 -9.78 -8.41
CA GLU A 76 -4.70 -9.91 -8.89
C GLU A 76 -5.53 -10.71 -7.88
N VAL A 77 -6.73 -10.21 -7.57
CA VAL A 77 -7.67 -10.85 -6.66
C VAL A 77 -8.73 -11.58 -7.49
N PRO A 78 -8.95 -12.89 -7.24
CA PRO A 78 -9.91 -13.71 -7.99
C PRO A 78 -11.37 -13.36 -7.72
#